data_AF-A0AAD4ZYH1-F1
#
_entry.id   AF-A0AAD4ZYH1-F1
#
_cell.length_a   1.000
_cell.length_b   1.000
_cell.length_c   1.000
_cell.angle_alpha   90.00
_cell.angle_beta   90.00
_cell.angle_gamma   90.00
#
_symmetry.space_group_name_H-M   'P 1'
#
loop_
_entity.id
_entity.type
_entity.pdbx_description
1 polymer ?
#
loop_
_entity_poly.entity_id
_entity_poly.type
_entity_poly.pdbx_seq_one_letter_code
_entity_poly.pdbx_strand_id
1 'polypeptide(L)'
;TPGYIPPEWYHDKRVLCRPVTVWTLGIVLFQLVSGEVPFLSKEEIISGQLRLDPGLSKDCCKLITWCLEQNPYSRPDFRQILKHSWLMAGQSNIRVSS
;
A
#
# COMPACT_ATOMS: atom_id res chain seq x y z
N THR A 1 5.25 -8.54 -12.61
CA THR A 1 5.96 -7.36 -13.15
C THR A 1 6.79 -6.71 -12.05
N PRO A 2 7.84 -5.93 -12.38
CA PRO A 2 8.78 -5.36 -11.40
C PRO A 2 8.14 -4.50 -10.30
N GLY A 3 7.01 -3.84 -10.58
CA GLY A 3 6.34 -2.92 -9.64
C GLY A 3 5.77 -3.56 -8.37
N TYR A 4 5.69 -4.89 -8.28
CA TYR A 4 5.25 -5.58 -7.07
C TYR A 4 6.39 -6.01 -6.15
N ILE A 5 7.65 -5.80 -6.57
CA ILE A 5 8.83 -6.22 -5.80
C ILE A 5 9.13 -5.11 -4.77
N PRO A 6 9.16 -5.44 -3.47
CA PRO A 6 9.45 -4.45 -2.44
C PRO A 6 10.95 -4.10 -2.39
N PRO A 7 11.32 -2.90 -1.89
CA PRO A 7 12.70 -2.39 -1.94
C PRO A 7 13.71 -3.29 -1.22
N GLU A 8 13.33 -3.95 -0.12
CA GLU A 8 14.21 -4.84 0.64
C GLU A 8 14.69 -6.05 -0.17
N TRP A 9 13.97 -6.45 -1.21
CA TRP A 9 14.38 -7.55 -2.10
C TRP A 9 15.75 -7.28 -2.74
N TYR A 10 16.11 -6.01 -2.91
CA TYR A 10 17.39 -5.59 -3.48
C TYR A 10 18.52 -5.48 -2.45
N HIS A 11 18.21 -5.54 -1.15
CA HIS A 11 19.16 -5.33 -0.06
C HIS A 11 19.37 -6.59 0.81
N ASP A 12 18.34 -7.41 1.05
CA ASP A 12 18.43 -8.61 1.91
C ASP A 12 17.47 -9.72 1.43
N LYS A 13 17.97 -10.96 1.33
CA LYS A 13 17.20 -12.12 0.80
C LYS A 13 16.30 -12.78 1.84
N ARG A 14 16.29 -12.30 3.10
CA ARG A 14 15.42 -12.82 4.16
C ARG A 14 14.04 -12.17 4.06
N VAL A 15 13.27 -12.63 3.09
CA VAL A 15 11.91 -12.17 2.79
C VAL A 15 11.00 -12.46 3.99
N LEU A 16 10.67 -11.44 4.77
CA LEU A 16 9.56 -11.52 5.71
C LEU A 16 8.26 -11.53 4.88
N CYS A 17 7.58 -12.67 4.77
CA CYS A 17 6.40 -12.82 3.91
C CYS A 17 5.31 -11.77 4.17
N ARG A 18 5.17 -11.33 5.43
CA ARG A 18 4.14 -10.37 5.84
C ARG A 18 4.39 -8.95 5.31
N PRO A 19 5.53 -8.27 5.59
CA PRO A 19 5.86 -6.97 5.00
C PRO A 19 5.82 -6.92 3.47
N VAL A 20 6.23 -8.00 2.80
CA VAL A 20 6.17 -8.09 1.33
C VAL A 20 4.71 -8.12 0.85
N THR A 21 3.85 -8.88 1.53
CA THR A 21 2.42 -8.91 1.17
C THR A 21 1.76 -7.56 1.39
N VAL A 22 2.13 -6.84 2.45
CA VAL A 22 1.61 -5.48 2.74
C VAL A 22 2.05 -4.47 1.68
N TRP A 23 3.29 -4.56 1.21
CA TRP A 23 3.76 -3.75 0.09
C TRP A 23 2.93 -4.00 -1.17
N THR A 24 2.81 -5.26 -1.59
CA THR A 24 1.99 -5.66 -2.74
C THR A 24 0.54 -5.19 -2.61
N LEU A 25 -0.03 -5.26 -1.40
CA LEU A 25 -1.36 -4.73 -1.11
C LEU A 25 -1.45 -3.21 -1.32
N GLY A 26 -0.42 -2.46 -0.92
CA GLY A 26 -0.32 -1.02 -1.20
C GLY A 26 -0.30 -0.70 -2.69
N ILE A 27 0.45 -1.48 -3.49
CA ILE A 27 0.51 -1.34 -4.95
C ILE A 27 -0.87 -1.58 -5.58
N VAL A 28 -1.52 -2.69 -5.21
CA VAL A 28 -2.86 -3.05 -5.70
C VAL A 28 -3.88 -1.98 -5.29
N LEU A 29 -3.82 -1.52 -4.04
CA LEU A 29 -4.72 -0.48 -3.56
C LEU A 29 -4.57 0.82 -4.36
N PHE A 30 -3.33 1.25 -4.62
CA PHE A 30 -3.07 2.39 -5.48
C PHE A 30 -3.68 2.19 -6.87
N GLN A 31 -3.44 1.04 -7.51
CA GLN A 31 -3.99 0.73 -8.83
C GLN A 31 -5.53 0.76 -8.86
N LEU A 32 -6.19 0.31 -7.81
CA LEU A 32 -7.65 0.34 -7.73
C LEU A 32 -8.22 1.76 -7.67
N VAL A 33 -7.49 2.71 -7.07
CA VAL A 33 -7.98 4.07 -6.88
C VAL A 33 -7.50 5.05 -7.95
N SER A 34 -6.37 4.78 -8.61
CA SER A 34 -5.78 5.65 -9.64
C SER A 34 -5.88 5.06 -11.06
N GLY A 35 -6.05 3.75 -11.21
CA GLY A 35 -5.96 3.06 -12.49
C GLY A 35 -4.52 2.85 -13.01
N GLU A 36 -3.50 3.32 -12.27
CA GLU A 36 -2.09 3.27 -12.66
C GLU A 36 -1.23 2.54 -11.62
N VAL A 37 0.02 2.21 -11.96
CA VAL A 37 0.99 1.70 -10.98
C VAL A 37 1.75 2.86 -10.33
N PRO A 38 2.08 2.78 -9.02
CA PRO A 38 2.73 3.90 -8.33
C PRO A 38 4.20 4.08 -8.69
N PHE A 39 4.86 3.03 -9.19
CA PHE A 39 6.28 3.04 -9.58
C PHE A 39 6.47 2.28 -10.91
N LEU A 40 7.20 2.89 -11.84
CA LEU A 40 7.50 2.37 -13.17
C LEU A 40 8.92 1.82 -13.28
N SER A 41 9.82 2.23 -12.38
CA SER A 41 11.23 1.86 -12.39
C SER A 41 11.73 1.42 -11.01
N LYS A 42 12.88 0.73 -10.99
CA LYS A 42 13.55 0.35 -9.75
C LYS A 42 13.99 1.59 -8.96
N GLU A 43 14.42 2.62 -9.67
CA GLU A 43 14.90 3.88 -9.10
C GLU A 43 13.76 4.61 -8.37
N GLU A 44 12.55 4.59 -8.93
CA GLU A 44 11.35 5.13 -8.27
C GLU A 44 11.00 4.33 -7.02
N ILE A 45 11.02 2.99 -7.09
CA ILE A 45 10.78 2.11 -5.93
C ILE A 45 11.76 2.43 -4.80
N ILE A 46 13.05 2.59 -5.09
CA ILE A 46 14.09 2.89 -4.09
C ILE A 46 13.94 4.32 -3.55
N SER A 47 13.58 5.28 -4.40
CA SER A 47 13.37 6.67 -3.95
C SER A 47 12.17 6.82 -3.02
N GLY A 48 11.19 5.92 -3.14
CA GLY A 48 9.93 5.99 -2.40
C GLY A 48 9.06 7.20 -2.75
N GLN A 49 9.35 7.92 -3.84
CA GLN A 49 8.55 9.08 -4.25
C GLN A 49 7.20 8.64 -4.81
N LEU A 50 6.20 8.57 -3.92
CA LEU A 50 4.83 8.25 -4.27
C LEU A 50 4.07 9.51 -4.71
N ARG A 51 3.52 9.49 -5.93
CA ARG A 51 2.66 10.56 -6.47
C ARG A 51 1.20 10.16 -6.32
N LEU A 52 0.48 10.85 -5.43
CA LEU A 52 -0.94 10.60 -5.18
C LEU A 52 -1.79 11.67 -5.87
N ASP A 53 -2.94 11.25 -6.39
CA ASP A 53 -3.93 12.15 -6.97
C ASP A 53 -4.53 13.06 -5.86
N PRO A 54 -4.51 14.40 -6.02
CA PRO A 54 -5.13 15.34 -5.09
C PRO A 54 -6.63 15.11 -4.84
N GLY A 55 -7.33 14.43 -5.74
CA GLY A 55 -8.75 14.06 -5.60
C GLY A 55 -9.00 12.91 -4.61
N LEU A 56 -7.98 12.18 -4.19
CA LEU A 56 -8.13 11.07 -3.24
C LEU A 56 -8.39 11.59 -1.81
N SER A 57 -9.19 10.83 -1.06
CA SER A 57 -9.42 11.15 0.35
C SER A 57 -8.12 11.03 1.14
N LYS A 58 -7.94 11.93 2.13
CA LYS A 58 -6.74 11.95 2.97
C LYS A 58 -6.46 10.60 3.64
N ASP A 59 -7.50 9.86 4.02
CA ASP A 59 -7.33 8.56 4.64
C ASP A 59 -6.95 7.46 3.63
N CYS A 60 -7.37 7.58 2.35
CA CYS A 60 -6.87 6.71 1.29
C CYS A 60 -5.36 6.89 1.12
N CYS A 61 -4.94 8.15 0.95
CA CYS A 61 -3.55 8.54 0.80
C CYS A 61 -2.69 8.01 1.95
N LYS A 62 -3.13 8.21 3.20
CA LYS A 62 -2.41 7.70 4.38
C LYS A 62 -2.25 6.18 4.37
N LEU A 63 -3.31 5.43 4.03
CA LEU A 63 -3.22 3.97 4.00
C LEU A 63 -2.24 3.48 2.93
N ILE A 64 -2.32 4.05 1.72
CA ILE A 64 -1.40 3.70 0.63
C ILE A 64 0.04 4.01 1.03
N THR A 65 0.32 5.23 1.52
CA THR A 65 1.67 5.61 1.94
C THR A 65 2.19 4.71 3.06
N TRP A 66 1.34 4.32 4.01
CA TRP A 66 1.75 3.45 5.12
C TRP A 66 2.09 2.03 4.65
N CYS A 67 1.32 1.47 3.73
CA CYS A 67 1.60 0.17 3.11
C CYS A 67 2.89 0.19 2.26
N LEU A 68 3.16 1.31 1.59
CA LEU A 68 4.31 1.51 0.71
C LEU A 68 5.53 2.13 1.42
N GLU A 69 5.63 1.93 2.74
CA GLU A 69 6.80 2.44 3.45
C GLU A 69 8.08 1.68 3.08
N GLN A 70 9.18 2.42 2.92
CA GLN A 70 10.47 1.84 2.52
C GLN A 70 10.99 0.86 3.57
N ASN A 71 10.89 1.24 4.85
CA ASN A 71 11.23 0.37 5.96
C ASN A 71 10.12 -0.69 6.17
N PRO A 72 10.40 -2.00 5.97
CA PRO A 72 9.40 -3.06 6.13
C PRO A 72 8.82 -3.14 7.55
N TYR A 73 9.55 -2.67 8.56
CA TYR A 73 9.08 -2.66 9.96
C TYR A 73 8.18 -1.47 10.29
N SER A 74 8.16 -0.43 9.44
CA SER A 74 7.25 0.71 9.56
C SER A 74 5.88 0.43 8.93
N ARG A 75 5.78 -0.61 8.09
CA ARG A 75 4.54 -1.01 7.41
C ARG A 75 3.52 -1.57 8.41
N PRO A 76 2.21 -1.39 8.18
CA PRO A 76 1.17 -1.90 9.06
C PRO A 76 1.05 -3.42 8.97
N ASP A 77 0.58 -4.05 10.04
CA ASP A 77 0.04 -5.41 9.96
C ASP A 77 -1.41 -5.42 9.42
N PHE A 78 -1.92 -6.60 9.06
CA PHE A 78 -3.27 -6.73 8.51
C PHE A 78 -4.38 -6.27 9.47
N ARG A 79 -4.20 -6.41 10.79
CA ARG A 79 -5.21 -5.95 11.77
C ARG A 79 -5.27 -4.44 11.80
N GLN A 80 -4.13 -3.77 11.67
CA GLN A 80 -4.04 -2.32 11.55
C GLN A 80 -4.66 -1.82 10.24
N ILE A 81 -4.38 -2.49 9.12
CA ILE A 81 -4.98 -2.17 7.81
C ILE A 81 -6.51 -2.26 7.89
N LEU A 82 -7.05 -3.39 8.38
CA LEU A 82 -8.50 -3.62 8.46
C LEU A 82 -9.23 -2.61 9.36
N LYS A 83 -8.54 -2.05 10.35
CA LYS A 83 -9.07 -1.03 11.27
C LYS A 83 -8.81 0.39 10.79
N HIS A 84 -8.11 0.58 9.68
CA HIS A 84 -7.79 1.91 9.17
C HIS A 84 -9.07 2.66 8.76
N SER A 85 -9.13 3.96 9.07
CA SER A 85 -10.31 4.80 8.86
C SER A 85 -10.87 4.72 7.44
N TRP A 86 -10.00 4.59 6.44
CA TRP A 86 -10.41 4.45 5.04
C TRP A 86 -11.26 3.21 4.77
N LEU A 87 -10.89 2.05 5.30
CA LEU A 87 -11.68 0.81 5.13
C LEU A 87 -12.92 0.81 6.02
N MET A 88 -12.82 1.35 7.23
CA MET A 88 -13.96 1.44 8.15
C MET A 88 -15.07 2.35 7.62
N ALA A 89 -14.71 3.46 6.96
CA ALA A 89 -15.67 4.35 6.33
C ALA A 89 -16.50 3.64 5.23
N GLY A 90 -15.89 2.71 4.49
CA GLY A 90 -16.58 1.90 3.48
C GLY A 90 -17.51 0.83 4.06
N GLN A 91 -17.20 0.30 5.24
CA GLN A 91 -18.03 -0.73 5.91
C GLN A 91 -19.37 -0.17 6.41
N SER A 92 -19.45 1.14 6.70
CA SER A 92 -20.72 1.81 7.05
C SER A 92 -21.80 1.68 5.95
N ASN A 93 -21.39 1.50 4.69
CA ASN A 93 -22.28 1.38 3.54
C ASN A 93 -22.60 -0.08 3.16
N ILE A 94 -21.98 -1.07 3.82
CA ILE A 94 -22.26 -2.49 3.63
C ILE A 94 -22.90 -3.03 4.92
N ARG A 95 -24.03 -2.45 5.32
CA ARG A 95 -25.01 -3.20 6.12
C ARG A 95 -25.79 -4.05 5.12
N VAL A 96 -25.35 -5.29 4.91
CA VAL A 96 -26.23 -6.30 4.33
C VAL A 96 -27.40 -6.43 5.30
N SER A 97 -28.56 -5.96 4.86
CA SER A 97 -29.84 -6.22 5.50
C SER A 97 -29.92 -7.72 5.76
N SER A 98 -30.04 -8.10 7.03
CA SER A 98 -30.42 -9.44 7.45
C SER A 98 -31.76 -9.84 6.86
#